data_AF-A0A9D7QZ01-F1
#
_entry.id   AF-A0A9D7QZ01-F1
#
_cell.length_a   1.000
_cell.length_b   1.000
_cell.length_c   1.000
_cell.angle_alpha   90.00
_cell.angle_beta   90.00
_cell.angle_gamma   90.00
#
_symmetry.space_group_name_H-M   'P 1'
#
loop_
_entity.id
_entity.type
_entity.pdbx_description
1 polymer ?
#
loop_
_entity_poly.entity_id
_entity_poly.type
_entity_poly.pdbx_seq_one_letter_code
_entity_poly.pdbx_strand_id
1 'polypeptide(L)'
;MKNLMAILLVVTVFTGLSMAQYKGYDDKGPSNYNTSGNLLLGFINPKNFTMNHSFNVSMVNTRSGSVSLTSYVNTMNYSFSKNLNVSADVKVQYSPYASSSLGAGYSSALQKNLSGVFLSRASVNYQISDNAFINFEYRRLDETDYYNNFWDPYNSNGYNGYSGFGLR
;
A
#
# COMPACT_ATOMS: atom_id res chain seq x y z
N MET A 1 5.66 -8.96 -50.80
CA MET A 1 6.45 -8.51 -49.64
C MET A 1 6.08 -7.10 -49.15
N LYS A 2 5.99 -6.09 -50.04
CA LYS A 2 5.60 -4.72 -49.67
C LYS A 2 4.26 -4.61 -48.92
N ASN A 3 3.24 -5.35 -49.38
CA ASN A 3 1.90 -5.34 -48.75
C ASN A 3 1.91 -5.94 -47.33
N LEU A 4 2.74 -6.98 -47.12
CA LEU A 4 2.89 -7.62 -45.80
C LEU A 4 3.61 -6.68 -44.82
N MET A 5 4.61 -5.94 -45.32
CA MET A 5 5.34 -4.97 -44.51
C MET A 5 4.47 -3.76 -44.14
N ALA A 6 3.61 -3.31 -45.06
CA ALA A 6 2.65 -2.24 -44.79
C ALA A 6 1.63 -2.64 -43.71
N ILE A 7 1.12 -3.88 -43.76
CA ILE A 7 0.22 -4.42 -42.73
C ILE A 7 0.92 -4.46 -41.36
N LEU A 8 2.17 -4.95 -41.31
CA LEU A 8 2.93 -4.99 -40.06
C LEU A 8 3.14 -3.58 -39.48
N LEU A 9 3.47 -2.61 -40.33
CA LEU A 9 3.71 -1.23 -39.91
C LEU A 9 2.43 -0.57 -39.38
N VAL A 10 1.28 -0.83 -40.00
CA VAL A 10 -0.04 -0.36 -39.52
C VAL A 10 -0.37 -0.95 -38.15
N VAL A 11 -0.16 -2.26 -37.96
CA VAL A 11 -0.42 -2.93 -36.67
C VAL A 11 0.47 -2.35 -35.56
N THR A 12 1.73 -2.06 -35.85
CA THR A 12 2.67 -1.50 -34.85
C THR A 12 2.29 -0.07 -34.45
N VAL A 13 1.85 0.77 -35.40
CA VAL A 13 1.39 2.14 -35.11
C VAL A 13 0.10 2.15 -34.28
N PHE A 14 -0.83 1.22 -34.55
CA PHE A 14 -2.09 1.13 -33.81
C PHE A 14 -1.92 0.67 -32.35
N THR A 15 -0.90 -0.12 -32.03
CA THR A 15 -0.64 -0.51 -30.62
C THR A 15 -0.22 0.67 -29.73
N GLY A 16 0.31 1.75 -30.31
CA GLY A 16 0.70 2.97 -29.58
C GLY A 16 -0.47 3.87 -29.16
N LEU A 17 -1.68 3.64 -29.70
CA LEU A 17 -2.89 4.40 -29.34
C LEU A 17 -3.66 3.80 -28.16
N SER A 18 -3.09 2.80 -27.50
CA SER A 18 -3.67 2.18 -26.31
C SER A 18 -3.55 3.11 -25.10
N MET A 19 -4.43 4.11 -25.02
CA MET A 19 -4.63 4.95 -23.84
C MET A 19 -5.34 4.14 -22.75
N ALA A 20 -4.65 3.14 -22.20
CA ALA A 20 -5.17 2.27 -21.15
C ALA A 20 -4.71 2.71 -19.77
N GLN A 21 -4.83 4.01 -19.46
CA GLN A 21 -4.84 4.50 -18.08
C GLN A 21 -5.80 5.69 -18.01
N TYR A 22 -7.11 5.39 -17.98
CA TYR A 22 -8.05 6.37 -17.43
C TYR A 22 -7.77 6.47 -15.93
N LYS A 23 -6.88 7.39 -15.55
CA LYS A 23 -6.82 7.90 -14.19
C LYS A 23 -7.77 9.08 -14.17
N GLY A 24 -9.05 8.81 -13.93
CA GLY A 24 -9.98 9.85 -13.54
C GLY A 24 -9.37 10.55 -12.33
N TYR A 25 -8.98 11.81 -12.51
CA TYR A 25 -8.69 12.68 -11.39
C TYR A 25 -10.03 12.88 -10.66
N ASP A 26 -10.32 12.01 -9.70
CA ASP A 26 -11.25 12.39 -8.65
C ASP A 26 -10.57 13.54 -7.88
N ASP A 27 -10.93 14.78 -8.23
CA ASP A 27 -10.58 16.00 -7.48
C ASP A 27 -11.10 15.97 -6.03
N LYS A 28 -11.86 14.93 -5.69
CA LYS A 28 -12.20 14.56 -4.33
C LYS A 28 -11.12 13.59 -3.86
N GLY A 29 -10.10 14.13 -3.19
CA GLY A 29 -9.24 13.34 -2.32
C GLY A 29 -10.08 12.41 -1.42
N PRO A 30 -9.48 11.34 -0.87
CA PRO A 30 -10.22 10.28 -0.16
C PRO A 30 -11.28 10.89 0.75
N SER A 31 -12.53 10.52 0.53
CA SER A 31 -13.66 10.98 1.33
C SER A 31 -13.40 10.61 2.79
N ASN A 32 -13.06 11.59 3.61
CA ASN A 32 -12.86 11.42 5.04
C ASN A 32 -14.21 11.14 5.70
N TYR A 33 -14.57 9.86 5.80
CA TYR A 33 -15.67 9.43 6.64
C TYR A 33 -15.23 9.50 8.11
N ASN A 34 -15.32 10.69 8.70
CA ASN A 34 -15.24 10.88 10.15
C ASN A 34 -16.53 10.34 10.80
N THR A 35 -16.71 9.01 10.77
CA THR A 35 -17.65 8.36 11.66
C THR A 35 -16.94 8.24 13.01
N SER A 36 -17.16 9.23 13.87
CA SER A 36 -16.91 9.11 15.31
C SER A 36 -17.96 8.19 15.93
N GLY A 37 -18.04 6.96 15.42
CA GLY A 37 -18.81 5.90 16.03
C GLY A 37 -18.10 5.47 17.30
N ASN A 38 -18.79 5.55 18.43
CA ASN A 38 -18.32 5.01 19.70
C ASN A 38 -17.72 3.61 19.49
N LEU A 39 -16.39 3.51 19.52
CA LEU A 39 -15.71 2.23 19.45
C LEU A 39 -16.21 1.36 20.60
N LEU A 40 -16.50 0.09 20.26
CA LEU A 40 -17.13 -0.99 21.04
C LEU A 40 -16.58 -1.25 22.47
N LEU A 41 -15.64 -0.45 22.96
CA LEU A 41 -14.79 -0.81 24.09
C LEU A 41 -14.68 0.27 25.17
N GLY A 42 -15.11 1.53 24.95
CA GLY A 42 -15.18 2.58 25.99
C GLY A 42 -13.86 3.01 26.65
N PHE A 43 -12.80 2.20 26.55
CA PHE A 43 -11.46 2.46 27.09
C PHE A 43 -10.54 3.17 26.09
N ILE A 44 -10.95 3.29 24.82
CA ILE A 44 -10.20 4.01 23.78
C ILE A 44 -10.87 5.36 23.58
N ASN A 45 -10.15 6.46 23.83
CA ASN A 45 -10.64 7.79 23.50
C ASN A 45 -10.58 7.98 21.97
N PRO A 46 -11.73 8.07 21.26
CA PRO A 46 -11.74 8.14 19.80
C PRO A 46 -11.10 9.44 19.27
N LYS A 47 -10.98 10.49 20.09
CA LYS A 47 -10.29 11.72 19.68
C LYS A 47 -8.77 11.55 19.53
N ASN A 48 -8.22 10.57 20.22
CA ASN A 48 -6.79 10.26 20.19
C ASN A 48 -6.48 9.05 19.30
N PHE A 49 -7.49 8.50 18.64
CA PHE A 49 -7.38 7.33 17.79
C PHE A 49 -7.69 7.71 16.34
N THR A 50 -6.80 7.36 15.43
CA THR A 50 -7.01 7.55 13.99
C THR A 50 -6.76 6.26 13.24
N MET A 51 -7.55 6.05 12.20
CA MET A 51 -7.43 4.90 11.31
C MET A 51 -7.29 5.39 9.89
N ASN A 52 -6.21 4.99 9.23
CA ASN A 52 -6.01 5.23 7.81
C ASN A 52 -6.18 3.90 7.08
N HIS A 53 -6.96 3.91 6.02
CA HIS A 53 -7.27 2.73 5.22
C HIS A 53 -6.67 2.92 3.83
N SER A 54 -5.86 1.96 3.39
CA SER A 54 -5.26 1.96 2.05
C SER A 54 -5.60 0.66 1.36
N PHE A 55 -6.00 0.74 0.10
CA PHE A 55 -6.30 -0.40 -0.75
C PHE A 55 -5.45 -0.31 -2.02
N ASN A 56 -4.72 -1.37 -2.32
CA ASN A 56 -3.81 -1.42 -3.45
C ASN A 56 -4.05 -2.70 -4.24
N VAL A 57 -4.14 -2.57 -5.56
CA VAL A 57 -4.26 -3.70 -6.49
C VAL A 57 -3.12 -3.57 -7.48
N SER A 58 -2.30 -4.60 -7.57
CA SER A 58 -1.22 -4.69 -8.54
C SER A 58 -1.34 -5.99 -9.35
N MET A 59 -0.83 -5.95 -10.57
CA MET A 59 -0.81 -7.11 -11.46
C MET A 59 0.45 -7.06 -12.30
N VAL A 60 1.14 -8.19 -12.36
CA VAL A 60 2.33 -8.38 -13.18
C VAL A 60 2.05 -9.51 -14.15
N ASN A 61 2.33 -9.27 -15.43
CA ASN A 61 2.18 -10.25 -16.50
C ASN A 61 3.52 -10.40 -17.21
N THR A 62 3.95 -11.64 -17.37
CA THR A 62 5.17 -12.01 -18.10
C THR A 62 4.85 -13.19 -19.01
N ARG A 63 5.80 -13.54 -19.88
CA ARG A 63 5.69 -14.75 -20.71
C ARG A 63 5.64 -16.04 -19.89
N SER A 64 6.20 -16.04 -18.68
CA SER A 64 6.27 -17.20 -17.78
C SER A 64 5.10 -17.27 -16.80
N GLY A 65 4.20 -16.30 -16.79
CA GLY A 65 3.06 -16.31 -15.88
C GLY A 65 2.49 -14.93 -15.61
N SER A 66 1.45 -14.90 -14.81
CA SER A 66 0.81 -13.67 -14.37
C SER A 66 0.42 -13.79 -12.91
N VAL A 67 0.52 -12.71 -12.16
CA VAL A 67 0.13 -12.66 -10.76
C VAL A 67 -0.55 -11.34 -10.47
N SER A 68 -1.71 -11.40 -9.83
CA SER A 68 -2.40 -10.24 -9.27
C SER A 68 -2.33 -10.31 -7.77
N LEU A 69 -2.08 -9.17 -7.13
CA LEU A 69 -2.05 -9.02 -5.68
C LEU A 69 -2.98 -7.87 -5.30
N THR A 70 -3.87 -8.15 -4.37
CA THR A 70 -4.71 -7.13 -3.74
C THR A 70 -4.28 -7.04 -2.28
N SER A 71 -3.98 -5.84 -1.81
CA SER A 71 -3.64 -5.57 -0.42
C SER A 71 -4.51 -4.47 0.15
N TYR A 72 -4.81 -4.63 1.42
CA TYR A 72 -5.54 -3.68 2.25
C TYR A 72 -4.71 -3.46 3.50
N VAL A 73 -4.34 -2.22 3.77
CA VAL A 73 -3.60 -1.84 4.98
C VAL A 73 -4.47 -0.94 5.81
N ASN A 74 -4.66 -1.30 7.07
CA ASN A 74 -5.22 -0.43 8.07
C ASN A 74 -4.12 0.02 9.04
N THR A 75 -3.80 1.31 8.99
CA THR A 75 -2.88 1.97 9.91
C THR A 75 -3.68 2.57 11.05
N MET A 76 -3.51 2.02 12.24
CA MET A 76 -4.08 2.51 13.48
C MET A 76 -3.04 3.35 14.21
N ASN A 77 -3.38 4.56 14.61
CA ASN A 77 -2.54 5.38 15.48
C ASN A 77 -3.31 5.76 16.74
N TYR A 78 -2.65 5.68 17.89
CA TYR A 78 -3.20 6.09 19.16
C TYR A 78 -2.22 6.96 19.95
N SER A 79 -2.68 8.14 20.35
CA SER A 79 -1.95 9.05 21.23
C SER A 79 -2.38 8.85 22.68
N PHE A 80 -1.55 8.15 23.47
CA PHE A 80 -1.79 8.00 24.91
C PHE A 80 -1.65 9.33 25.65
N SER A 81 -0.72 10.16 25.19
CA SER A 81 -0.43 11.51 25.71
C SER A 81 0.19 12.35 24.60
N LYS A 82 0.47 13.63 24.88
CA LYS A 82 1.19 14.50 23.93
C LYS A 82 2.60 14.00 23.58
N ASN A 83 3.18 13.17 24.44
CA ASN A 83 4.55 12.67 24.32
C ASN A 83 4.65 11.16 24.09
N LEU A 84 3.53 10.42 23.95
CA LEU A 84 3.54 8.98 23.70
C LEU A 84 2.50 8.60 22.64
N ASN A 85 2.99 8.10 21.51
CA ASN A 85 2.19 7.66 20.39
C ASN A 85 2.51 6.22 20.03
N VAL A 86 1.48 5.42 19.75
CA VAL A 86 1.62 4.05 19.28
C VAL A 86 0.95 3.92 17.93
N SER A 87 1.60 3.21 17.01
CA SER A 87 1.08 2.93 15.68
C SER A 87 1.15 1.45 15.37
N ALA A 88 0.16 0.93 14.65
CA ALA A 88 0.15 -0.43 14.14
C ALA A 88 -0.46 -0.48 12.75
N ASP A 89 0.23 -1.16 11.82
CA ASP A 89 -0.25 -1.38 10.46
C ASP A 89 -0.63 -2.85 10.30
N VAL A 90 -1.91 -3.11 10.08
CA VAL A 90 -2.43 -4.44 9.78
C VAL A 90 -2.68 -4.53 8.28
N LYS A 91 -1.91 -5.37 7.60
CA LYS A 91 -1.98 -5.65 6.17
C LYS A 91 -2.73 -6.96 5.96
N VAL A 92 -3.81 -6.91 5.18
CA VAL A 92 -4.47 -8.09 4.61
C VAL A 92 -4.11 -8.10 3.14
N GLN A 93 -3.53 -9.18 2.65
CA GLN A 93 -3.25 -9.34 1.23
C GLN A 93 -3.79 -10.66 0.72
N TYR A 94 -4.23 -10.69 -0.52
CA TYR A 94 -4.62 -11.90 -1.21
C TYR A 94 -4.32 -11.80 -2.70
N SER A 95 -4.02 -12.93 -3.32
CA SER A 95 -3.80 -13.03 -4.75
C SER A 95 -5.02 -13.66 -5.41
N PRO A 96 -5.93 -12.88 -6.05
CA PRO A 96 -7.11 -13.43 -6.72
C PRO A 96 -6.77 -14.34 -7.89
N TYR A 97 -5.61 -14.11 -8.50
CA TYR A 97 -5.19 -14.79 -9.70
C TYR A 97 -3.67 -14.90 -9.72
N ALA A 98 -3.17 -16.12 -9.87
CA ALA A 98 -1.82 -16.37 -10.31
C ALA A 98 -1.80 -17.54 -11.28
N SER A 99 -1.03 -17.39 -12.35
CA SER A 99 -0.74 -18.44 -13.32
C SER A 99 0.76 -18.47 -13.59
N SER A 100 1.30 -19.66 -13.81
CA SER A 100 2.70 -19.88 -14.09
C SER A 100 2.86 -20.95 -15.16
N SER A 101 3.80 -20.76 -16.07
CA SER A 101 4.22 -21.76 -17.06
C SER A 101 4.81 -23.01 -16.42
N LEU A 102 5.15 -22.96 -15.11
CA LEU A 102 5.61 -24.09 -14.31
C LEU A 102 4.47 -25.01 -13.85
N GLY A 103 3.21 -24.66 -14.17
CA GLY A 103 2.03 -25.49 -13.95
C GLY A 103 1.13 -25.03 -12.80
N ALA A 104 0.03 -25.74 -12.63
CA ALA A 104 -1.03 -25.40 -11.68
C ALA A 104 -0.56 -25.46 -10.21
N GLY A 105 0.31 -26.42 -9.86
CA GLY A 105 0.83 -26.55 -8.50
C GLY A 105 1.63 -25.33 -8.05
N TYR A 106 2.50 -24.80 -8.93
CA TYR A 106 3.26 -23.59 -8.65
C TYR A 106 2.36 -22.35 -8.57
N SER A 107 1.37 -22.28 -9.46
CA SER A 107 0.38 -21.19 -9.48
C SER A 107 -0.41 -21.11 -8.16
N SER A 108 -0.89 -22.25 -7.65
CA SER A 108 -1.60 -22.34 -6.36
C SER A 108 -0.69 -22.05 -5.16
N ALA A 109 0.55 -22.53 -5.20
CA ALA A 109 1.54 -22.22 -4.16
C ALA A 109 1.82 -20.72 -4.09
N LEU A 110 1.99 -20.05 -5.24
CA LEU A 110 2.22 -18.62 -5.31
C LEU A 110 1.02 -17.84 -4.75
N GLN A 111 -0.22 -18.20 -5.12
CA GLN A 111 -1.42 -17.57 -4.55
C GLN A 111 -1.47 -17.70 -3.03
N LYS A 112 -1.19 -18.89 -2.51
CA LYS A 112 -1.21 -19.15 -1.06
C LYS A 112 -0.13 -18.36 -0.32
N ASN A 113 1.10 -18.33 -0.83
CA ASN A 113 2.21 -17.62 -0.17
C ASN A 113 2.02 -16.11 -0.17
N LEU A 114 1.36 -15.56 -1.20
CA LEU A 114 1.05 -14.14 -1.30
C LEU A 114 -0.22 -13.72 -0.56
N SER A 115 -0.94 -14.66 0.06
CA SER A 115 -2.19 -14.36 0.77
C SER A 115 -2.03 -14.52 2.28
N GLY A 116 -2.53 -13.57 3.05
CA GLY A 116 -2.48 -13.63 4.50
C GLY A 116 -2.81 -12.30 5.20
N VAL A 117 -2.75 -12.35 6.52
CA VAL A 117 -2.90 -11.20 7.41
C VAL A 117 -1.59 -11.01 8.16
N PHE A 118 -1.08 -9.80 8.15
CA PHE A 118 0.25 -9.47 8.63
C PHE A 118 0.22 -8.20 9.47
N LEU A 119 0.96 -8.20 10.57
CA LEU A 119 1.35 -6.98 11.25
C LEU A 119 2.58 -6.45 10.51
N SER A 120 2.38 -5.53 9.57
CA SER A 120 3.48 -5.02 8.73
C SER A 120 4.35 -4.02 9.49
N ARG A 121 3.76 -3.30 10.44
CA ARG A 121 4.49 -2.36 11.30
C ARG A 121 3.85 -2.26 12.67
N ALA A 122 4.66 -2.13 13.70
CA ALA A 122 4.24 -1.66 15.01
C ALA A 122 5.29 -0.70 15.55
N SER A 123 4.90 0.47 16.02
CA SER A 123 5.84 1.42 16.59
C SER A 123 5.33 2.12 17.82
N VAL A 124 6.28 2.49 18.68
CA VAL A 124 6.08 3.27 19.89
C VAL A 124 7.02 4.46 19.83
N ASN A 125 6.47 5.66 19.87
CA ASN A 125 7.19 6.92 19.81
C ASN A 125 7.02 7.64 21.13
N TYR A 126 8.11 7.82 21.87
CA TYR A 126 8.12 8.52 23.16
C TYR A 126 9.01 9.76 23.09
N GLN A 127 8.45 10.92 23.37
CA GLN A 127 9.18 12.18 23.49
C GLN A 127 9.58 12.39 24.96
N ILE A 128 10.88 12.44 25.21
CA ILE A 128 11.45 12.67 26.54
C ILE A 128 11.44 14.16 26.87
N SER A 129 11.83 14.99 25.90
CA SER A 129 11.82 16.46 25.98
C SER A 129 11.65 17.06 24.58
N ASP A 130 11.59 18.38 24.47
CA ASP A 130 11.42 19.06 23.18
C ASP A 130 12.49 18.69 22.14
N ASN A 131 13.68 18.26 22.60
CA ASN A 131 14.83 17.92 21.75
C ASN A 131 15.26 16.44 21.85
N ALA A 132 14.49 15.59 22.53
CA ALA A 132 14.84 14.19 22.73
C ALA A 132 13.64 13.28 22.57
N PHE A 133 13.77 12.24 21.74
CA PHE A 133 12.74 11.22 21.54
C PHE A 133 13.37 9.84 21.36
N ILE A 134 12.57 8.81 21.63
CA ILE A 134 12.86 7.40 21.39
C ILE A 134 11.77 6.85 20.49
N ASN A 135 12.16 6.19 19.41
CA ASN A 135 11.28 5.40 18.57
C ASN A 135 11.68 3.93 18.67
N PHE A 136 10.72 3.08 19.01
CA PHE A 136 10.85 1.64 18.88
C PHE A 136 9.94 1.21 17.73
N GLU A 137 10.51 0.68 16.66
CA GLU A 137 9.76 0.21 15.48
C GLU A 137 10.09 -1.24 15.16
N TYR A 138 9.03 -2.04 15.06
CA TYR A 138 9.02 -3.32 14.36
C TYR A 138 8.44 -3.10 12.97
N ARG A 139 9.15 -3.59 11.95
CA ARG A 139 8.65 -3.61 10.57
C ARG A 139 8.95 -4.96 9.94
N ARG A 140 7.92 -5.57 9.38
CA ARG A 140 8.08 -6.74 8.50
C ARG A 140 8.29 -6.22 7.09
N LEU A 141 9.45 -6.52 6.52
CA LEU A 141 9.74 -6.26 5.12
C LEU A 141 9.28 -7.49 4.33
N ASP A 142 8.13 -7.38 3.66
CA ASP A 142 7.67 -8.45 2.78
C ASP A 142 8.29 -8.29 1.39
N GLU A 143 8.57 -9.38 0.67
CA GLU A 143 9.07 -9.34 -0.72
C GLU A 143 8.11 -8.61 -1.66
N THR A 144 6.82 -8.52 -1.30
CA THR A 144 5.80 -7.74 -2.02
C THR A 144 5.95 -6.23 -1.83
N ASP A 145 6.59 -5.77 -0.75
CA ASP A 145 6.87 -4.35 -0.50
C ASP A 145 8.00 -3.82 -1.41
N TYR A 146 8.83 -4.72 -1.97
CA TYR A 146 9.83 -4.37 -2.98
C TYR A 146 9.21 -4.03 -4.34
N TYR A 147 8.10 -4.69 -4.72
CA TYR A 147 7.45 -4.42 -6.00
C TYR A 147 6.83 -3.01 -6.07
N ASN A 148 6.41 -2.45 -4.94
CA ASN A 148 5.89 -1.07 -4.87
C ASN A 148 7.00 0.00 -4.83
N ASN A 149 8.23 -0.32 -4.40
CA ASN A 149 9.31 0.67 -4.29
C ASN A 149 10.12 0.87 -5.58
N PHE A 150 10.09 -0.07 -6.53
CA PHE A 150 10.86 0.08 -7.78
C PHE A 150 10.26 1.08 -8.78
N TRP A 151 9.00 1.50 -8.60
CA TRP A 151 8.26 2.33 -9.57
C TRP A 151 7.54 3.52 -8.94
N ASP A 152 7.91 3.94 -7.73
CA ASP A 152 7.38 5.16 -7.13
C ASP A 152 8.41 6.30 -7.18
N PRO A 153 8.43 7.14 -8.26
CA PRO A 153 9.28 8.32 -8.32
C PRO A 153 8.90 9.41 -7.29
N TYR A 154 7.84 9.21 -6.50
CA TYR A 154 7.40 10.12 -5.45
C TYR A 154 7.70 9.62 -4.03
N ASN A 155 8.22 8.39 -3.85
CA ASN A 155 8.58 7.85 -2.54
C ASN A 155 10.03 8.16 -2.14
N SER A 156 10.46 9.41 -2.32
CA SER A 156 11.67 9.94 -1.69
C SER A 156 11.37 10.88 -0.51
N ASN A 157 10.09 11.07 -0.15
CA ASN A 157 9.67 12.09 0.83
C ASN A 157 8.85 11.57 2.02
N GLY A 158 8.77 10.26 2.25
CA GLY A 158 8.09 9.68 3.42
C GLY A 158 8.81 9.84 4.76
N TYR A 159 10.03 10.41 4.79
CA TYR A 159 10.80 10.70 6.00
C TYR A 159 10.64 12.16 6.50
N ASN A 160 9.61 12.88 6.06
CA ASN A 160 9.28 14.22 6.55
C ASN A 160 7.83 14.26 7.07
N GLY A 161 7.60 13.58 8.19
CA GLY A 161 6.33 13.57 8.92
C GLY A 161 6.45 14.02 10.37
N TYR A 162 7.40 14.91 10.69
CA TYR A 162 7.44 15.65 11.96
C TYR A 162 7.93 17.08 11.73
N SER A 163 7.16 17.84 10.94
CA SER A 163 7.22 19.30 11.02
C SER A 163 6.20 19.77 12.05
N GLY A 164 6.71 20.22 13.20
CA GLY A 164 6.04 21.19 14.07
C GLY A 164 5.34 20.62 15.29
N PHE A 165 6.07 20.53 16.40
CA PHE A 165 5.54 21.08 17.64
C PHE A 165 5.38 22.59 17.45
N GLY A 166 4.27 22.99 16.81
CA GLY A 166 3.85 24.37 16.73
C GLY A 166 3.30 24.77 18.09
N LEU A 167 4.12 25.47 18.89
CA LEU A 167 3.59 26.36 19.91
C LEU A 167 2.80 27.47 19.21
N ARG A 168 1.47 27.37 19.27
CA ARG A 168 0.52 28.50 19.33
C ARG A 168 -0.88 27.99 19.65
#